data_AF-A0A815XCQ4-F1
#
_entry.id   AF-A0A815XCQ4-F1
#
_cell.length_a   1.000
_cell.length_b   1.000
_cell.length_c   1.000
_cell.angle_alpha   90.00
_cell.angle_beta   90.00
_cell.angle_gamma   90.00
#
_symmetry.space_group_name_H-M   'P 1'
#
loop_
_entity.id
_entity.type
_entity.pdbx_description
1 polymer ?
#
loop_
_entity_poly.entity_id
_entity_poly.type
_entity_poly.pdbx_seq_one_letter_code
_entity_poly.pdbx_strand_id
1 'polypeptide(L)'
;KAIYDEICDQVEGTRSVLLICEDIKQLEYVYDRLNKCFQMDHNAGERAKECFRNITTYKREHDDFNFEDKNEFQPHRLIIATNLAGRGTDIKLSKSVIDAGGLHVITAFMPKNCRIEEQAYGRAARCGQPGSAQIIAFAEAADDAVQPSVFQLKMFRDNAEVHRLQSLGSFYDFHTEIEEKCLEKFRSYCQHALSAIYSNNATANDESFPTLPQVVYFALLDQWALWLDSKASLIKQCAAEHSIPLKKKITDSVDEFLNTHQFGNLSNCFEVAKTWINAPQSLLTIG
;
A
#
# COMPACT_ATOMS: atom_id res chain seq x y z
N LYS A 1 22.68 -20.28 8.52
CA LYS A 1 22.85 -21.71 8.85
C LYS A 1 21.50 -22.34 9.16
N ALA A 2 20.77 -21.90 10.19
CA ALA A 2 19.40 -22.37 10.45
C ALA A 2 18.47 -22.42 9.22
N ILE A 3 18.39 -21.35 8.41
CA ILE A 3 17.60 -21.37 7.15
C ILE A 3 18.08 -22.46 6.18
N TYR A 4 19.39 -22.66 6.06
CA TYR A 4 19.97 -23.68 5.18
C TYR A 4 19.61 -25.09 5.66
N ASP A 5 19.78 -25.35 6.96
CA ASP A 5 19.51 -26.66 7.56
C ASP A 5 18.03 -27.02 7.42
N GLU A 6 17.13 -26.07 7.69
CA GLU A 6 15.70 -26.24 7.49
C GLU A 6 15.32 -26.54 6.04
N ILE A 7 15.91 -25.81 5.07
CA ILE A 7 15.66 -26.07 3.65
C ILE A 7 16.07 -27.50 3.30
N CYS A 8 17.24 -27.94 3.75
CA CYS A 8 17.73 -29.29 3.52
C CYS A 8 16.77 -30.34 4.11
N ASP A 9 16.33 -30.17 5.36
CA ASP A 9 15.42 -31.11 6.02
C ASP A 9 14.08 -31.24 5.28
N GLN A 10 13.48 -30.11 4.87
CA GLN A 10 12.20 -30.13 4.15
C GLN A 10 12.35 -30.71 2.74
N VAL A 11 13.43 -30.38 2.03
CA VAL A 11 13.72 -30.90 0.69
C VAL A 11 14.00 -32.40 0.75
N GLU A 12 14.78 -32.89 1.70
CA GLU A 12 15.02 -34.33 1.86
C GLU A 12 13.71 -35.07 2.20
N GLY A 13 12.77 -34.40 2.88
CA GLY A 13 11.39 -34.85 3.09
C GLY A 13 10.49 -34.81 1.84
N THR A 14 11.02 -34.59 0.63
CA THR A 14 10.29 -34.45 -0.65
C THR A 14 9.38 -33.22 -0.78
N ARG A 15 9.47 -32.28 0.16
CA ARG A 15 8.71 -31.03 0.11
C ARG A 15 9.44 -29.99 -0.72
N SER A 16 8.73 -28.90 -0.99
CA SER A 16 9.30 -27.72 -1.63
C SER A 16 9.14 -26.51 -0.73
N VAL A 17 10.07 -25.56 -0.86
CA VAL A 17 10.23 -24.46 0.08
C VAL A 17 10.06 -23.13 -0.64
N LEU A 18 9.29 -22.24 -0.03
CA LEU A 18 9.22 -20.83 -0.37
C LEU A 18 9.87 -20.01 0.75
N LEU A 19 10.98 -19.37 0.44
CA LEU A 19 11.69 -18.46 1.34
C LEU A 19 11.32 -17.01 0.99
N ILE A 20 10.77 -16.28 1.96
CA ILE A 20 10.33 -14.89 1.81
C ILE A 20 11.29 -13.97 2.54
N CYS A 21 11.90 -13.04 1.80
CA CYS A 21 12.78 -11.99 2.31
C CYS A 21 12.05 -10.64 2.37
N GLU A 22 12.48 -9.75 3.27
CA GLU A 22 11.87 -8.42 3.43
C GLU A 22 12.09 -7.56 2.18
N ASP A 23 13.33 -7.55 1.68
CA ASP A 23 13.75 -6.73 0.56
C ASP A 23 14.74 -7.46 -0.36
N ILE A 24 15.09 -6.80 -1.47
CA ILE A 24 16.01 -7.35 -2.49
C ILE A 24 17.41 -7.56 -1.92
N LYS A 25 17.88 -6.69 -1.02
CA LYS A 25 19.23 -6.78 -0.43
C LYS A 25 19.34 -8.01 0.46
N GLN A 26 18.33 -8.26 1.28
CA GLN A 26 18.24 -9.45 2.11
C GLN A 26 18.15 -10.71 1.25
N LEU A 27 17.37 -10.68 0.17
CA LEU A 27 17.28 -11.81 -0.77
C LEU A 27 18.64 -12.17 -1.37
N GLU A 28 19.38 -11.19 -1.89
CA GLU A 28 20.72 -11.40 -2.47
C GLU A 28 21.70 -11.91 -1.41
N TYR A 29 21.66 -11.31 -0.22
CA TYR A 29 22.48 -11.76 0.91
C TYR A 29 22.20 -13.22 1.28
N VAL A 30 20.92 -13.59 1.43
CA VAL A 30 20.55 -14.96 1.81
C VAL A 30 20.90 -15.95 0.70
N TYR A 31 20.66 -15.61 -0.56
CA TYR A 31 21.05 -16.44 -1.71
C TYR A 31 22.55 -16.76 -1.70
N ASP A 32 23.41 -15.75 -1.54
CA ASP A 32 24.86 -15.95 -1.49
C ASP A 32 25.29 -16.79 -0.29
N ARG A 33 24.68 -16.56 0.88
CA ARG A 33 25.00 -17.31 2.11
C ARG A 33 24.53 -18.76 2.02
N LEU A 34 23.39 -19.02 1.41
CA LEU A 34 22.88 -20.37 1.15
C LEU A 34 23.83 -21.15 0.24
N ASN A 35 24.28 -20.55 -0.86
CA ASN A 35 25.25 -21.18 -1.76
C ASN A 35 26.60 -21.46 -1.08
N LYS A 36 27.09 -20.52 -0.25
CA LYS A 36 28.29 -20.76 0.56
C LYS A 36 28.10 -21.93 1.54
N CYS A 37 26.97 -21.99 2.23
CA CYS A 37 26.66 -23.12 3.12
C CYS A 37 26.61 -24.45 2.36
N PHE A 38 25.99 -24.47 1.18
CA PHE A 38 25.93 -25.66 0.33
C PHE A 38 27.32 -26.11 -0.14
N GLN A 39 28.19 -25.20 -0.54
CA GLN A 39 29.56 -25.54 -0.96
C GLN A 39 30.41 -26.13 0.17
N MET A 40 30.15 -25.73 1.41
CA MET A 40 30.83 -26.25 2.60
C MET A 40 30.23 -27.57 3.12
N ASP A 41 29.05 -27.95 2.64
CA ASP A 41 28.35 -29.17 3.07
C ASP A 41 28.64 -30.34 2.12
N HIS A 42 29.66 -31.14 2.48
CA HIS A 42 30.02 -32.33 1.72
C HIS A 42 29.04 -33.51 1.90
N ASN A 43 28.11 -33.43 2.86
CA ASN A 43 27.18 -34.50 3.20
C ASN A 43 25.75 -34.22 2.72
N ALA A 44 25.52 -33.14 1.98
CA ALA A 44 24.22 -32.82 1.41
C ALA A 44 23.66 -34.00 0.59
N GLY A 45 22.39 -34.34 0.82
CA GLY A 45 21.72 -35.41 0.07
C GLY A 45 21.52 -35.05 -1.41
N GLU A 46 21.19 -36.06 -2.23
CA GLU A 46 21.01 -35.86 -3.67
C GLU A 46 19.86 -34.90 -4.00
N ARG A 47 18.81 -34.88 -3.18
CA ARG A 47 17.65 -33.99 -3.34
C ARG A 47 18.03 -32.55 -3.03
N ALA A 48 18.77 -32.32 -1.94
CA ALA A 48 19.34 -31.01 -1.65
C ALA A 48 20.25 -30.53 -2.79
N LYS A 49 21.13 -31.39 -3.33
CA LYS A 49 21.99 -31.04 -4.49
C LYS A 49 21.19 -30.65 -5.73
N GLU A 50 20.08 -31.32 -6.02
CA GLU A 50 19.17 -30.92 -7.11
C GLU A 50 18.52 -29.56 -6.83
N CYS A 51 18.02 -29.35 -5.61
CA CYS A 51 17.39 -28.12 -5.19
C CYS A 51 18.31 -26.90 -5.34
N PHE A 52 19.53 -26.96 -4.79
CA PHE A 52 20.49 -25.84 -4.82
C PHE A 52 21.07 -25.59 -6.23
N ARG A 53 21.00 -26.56 -7.16
CA ARG A 53 21.33 -26.33 -8.58
C ARG A 53 20.26 -25.53 -9.32
N ASN A 54 19.02 -25.59 -8.86
CA ASN A 54 17.86 -25.03 -9.56
C ASN A 54 17.04 -24.07 -8.67
N ILE A 55 17.73 -23.16 -7.96
CA ILE A 55 17.06 -22.13 -7.14
C ILE A 55 16.41 -21.11 -8.05
N THR A 56 15.13 -20.82 -7.80
CA THR A 56 14.42 -19.76 -8.52
C THR A 56 14.29 -18.52 -7.63
N THR A 57 14.49 -17.33 -8.19
CA THR A 57 14.39 -16.07 -7.44
C THR A 57 13.40 -15.10 -8.07
N TYR A 58 12.63 -14.41 -7.22
CA TYR A 58 11.66 -13.40 -7.64
C TYR A 58 11.85 -12.13 -6.81
N LYS A 59 12.06 -10.98 -7.46
CA LYS A 59 12.50 -9.75 -6.77
C LYS A 59 11.44 -8.66 -6.79
N ARG A 60 10.63 -8.57 -7.85
CA ARG A 60 9.72 -7.46 -8.13
C ARG A 60 8.25 -7.91 -8.16
N GLU A 61 7.34 -6.95 -8.05
CA GLU A 61 5.88 -7.18 -8.04
C GLU A 61 5.36 -7.81 -9.34
N HIS A 62 5.96 -7.48 -10.49
CA HIS A 62 5.59 -8.04 -11.79
C HIS A 62 6.24 -9.38 -12.10
N ASP A 63 7.09 -9.88 -11.21
CA ASP A 63 7.66 -11.22 -11.38
C ASP A 63 6.61 -12.24 -10.92
N ASP A 64 5.89 -12.83 -11.88
CA ASP A 64 4.98 -13.95 -11.61
C ASP A 64 5.77 -15.24 -11.44
N PHE A 65 5.30 -16.11 -10.54
CA PHE A 65 5.80 -17.48 -10.41
C PHE A 65 5.54 -18.27 -11.70
N ASN A 66 6.51 -18.24 -12.62
CA ASN A 66 6.47 -19.00 -13.84
C ASN A 66 7.15 -20.36 -13.63
N PHE A 67 6.36 -21.42 -13.67
CA PHE A 67 6.85 -22.79 -13.57
C PHE A 67 6.93 -23.38 -14.99
N GLU A 68 8.15 -23.46 -15.53
CA GLU A 68 8.40 -23.94 -16.91
C GLU A 68 7.78 -25.32 -17.19
N ASP A 69 7.66 -26.16 -16.17
CA ASP A 69 7.03 -27.48 -16.24
C ASP A 69 5.62 -27.48 -15.63
N LYS A 70 4.62 -27.66 -16.50
CA LYS A 70 3.21 -28.00 -16.17
C LYS A 70 2.46 -26.99 -15.29
N ASN A 71 2.96 -25.77 -15.08
CA ASN A 71 2.37 -24.77 -14.17
C ASN A 71 2.21 -25.28 -12.72
N GLU A 72 3.01 -26.26 -12.29
CA GLU A 72 2.96 -26.84 -10.95
C GLU A 72 4.34 -26.83 -10.29
N PHE A 73 4.36 -26.53 -8.99
CA PHE A 73 5.55 -26.57 -8.17
C PHE A 73 5.93 -28.02 -7.86
N GLN A 74 7.06 -28.42 -8.45
CA GLN A 74 7.63 -29.77 -8.35
C GLN A 74 8.32 -29.98 -7.00
N PRO A 75 8.49 -31.24 -6.54
CA PRO A 75 9.20 -31.55 -5.30
C PRO A 75 10.67 -31.14 -5.34
N HIS A 76 11.28 -30.95 -4.16
CA HIS A 76 12.70 -30.60 -4.00
C HIS A 76 13.08 -29.23 -4.59
N ARG A 77 12.13 -28.29 -4.65
CA ARG A 77 12.37 -26.96 -5.22
C ARG A 77 12.46 -25.89 -4.13
N LEU A 78 13.32 -24.92 -4.37
CA LEU A 78 13.47 -23.71 -3.55
C LEU A 78 13.15 -22.49 -4.38
N ILE A 79 12.18 -21.71 -3.92
CA ILE A 79 11.94 -20.35 -4.38
C ILE A 79 12.39 -19.37 -3.31
N ILE A 80 13.16 -18.35 -3.70
CA ILE A 80 13.47 -17.21 -2.84
C ILE A 80 12.79 -15.97 -3.43
N ALA A 81 11.89 -15.36 -2.67
CA ALA A 81 11.09 -14.24 -3.11
C ALA A 81 11.20 -13.05 -2.13
N THR A 82 11.04 -11.83 -2.62
CA THR A 82 10.77 -10.69 -1.73
C THR A 82 9.31 -10.72 -1.27
N ASN A 83 9.00 -10.03 -0.18
CA ASN A 83 7.63 -9.91 0.34
C ASN A 83 6.64 -9.33 -0.70
N LEU A 84 7.15 -8.56 -1.67
CA LEU A 84 6.37 -7.96 -2.75
C LEU A 84 6.20 -8.87 -3.98
N ALA A 85 7.12 -9.82 -4.19
CA ALA A 85 7.11 -10.66 -5.38
C ALA A 85 6.01 -11.74 -5.36
N GLY A 86 5.50 -12.09 -6.55
CA GLY A 86 4.47 -13.12 -6.71
C GLY A 86 3.19 -12.85 -5.91
N ARG A 87 2.84 -11.57 -5.71
CA ARG A 87 1.60 -11.17 -5.04
C ARG A 87 0.43 -11.36 -6.01
N GLY A 88 -0.56 -12.14 -5.59
CA GLY A 88 -1.71 -12.47 -6.44
C GLY A 88 -1.49 -13.69 -7.34
N THR A 89 -0.28 -14.21 -7.43
CA THR A 89 0.03 -15.45 -8.14
C THR A 89 -0.28 -16.67 -7.28
N ASP A 90 -0.95 -17.66 -7.88
CA ASP A 90 -1.23 -18.95 -7.22
C ASP A 90 -0.08 -19.95 -7.41
N ILE A 91 0.46 -20.48 -6.31
CA ILE A 91 1.47 -21.55 -6.35
C ILE A 91 0.72 -22.88 -6.35
N LYS A 92 0.46 -23.42 -7.54
CA LYS A 92 -0.15 -24.75 -7.67
C LYS A 92 0.88 -25.80 -7.31
N LEU A 93 0.57 -26.68 -6.37
CA LEU A 93 1.47 -27.75 -5.93
C LEU A 93 1.20 -29.04 -6.71
N SER A 94 2.26 -29.75 -7.08
CA SER A 94 2.15 -31.11 -7.59
C SER A 94 1.66 -32.08 -6.52
N LYS A 95 1.00 -33.17 -6.92
CA LYS A 95 0.45 -34.16 -5.99
C LYS A 95 1.50 -34.72 -5.02
N SER A 96 2.72 -34.96 -5.49
CA SER A 96 3.83 -35.44 -4.65
C SER A 96 4.19 -34.48 -3.52
N VAL A 97 4.14 -33.17 -3.78
CA VAL A 97 4.42 -32.15 -2.76
C VAL A 97 3.29 -32.10 -1.74
N ILE A 98 2.03 -32.19 -2.18
CA ILE A 98 0.87 -32.25 -1.30
C ILE A 98 0.94 -33.47 -0.37
N ASP A 99 1.21 -34.65 -0.93
CA ASP A 99 1.32 -35.91 -0.19
C ASP A 99 2.49 -35.88 0.81
N ALA A 100 3.54 -35.10 0.54
CA ALA A 100 4.69 -34.88 1.43
C ALA A 100 4.43 -33.86 2.55
N GLY A 101 3.21 -33.30 2.67
CA GLY A 101 2.87 -32.26 3.66
C GLY A 101 2.77 -30.85 3.09
N GLY A 102 2.80 -30.71 1.77
CA GLY A 102 2.58 -29.46 1.04
C GLY A 102 3.73 -28.46 1.13
N LEU A 103 3.44 -27.20 0.80
CA LEU A 103 4.44 -26.14 0.73
C LEU A 103 4.94 -25.76 2.13
N HIS A 104 6.25 -25.66 2.28
CA HIS A 104 6.87 -25.11 3.47
C HIS A 104 7.28 -23.64 3.22
N VAL A 105 6.78 -22.71 4.02
CA VAL A 105 7.10 -21.28 3.90
C VAL A 105 8.04 -20.86 5.02
N ILE A 106 9.19 -20.28 4.67
CA ILE A 106 10.13 -19.68 5.62
C ILE A 106 10.09 -18.17 5.43
N THR A 107 9.80 -17.43 6.50
CA THR A 107 9.92 -15.97 6.51
C THR A 107 11.28 -15.60 7.12
N ALA A 108 12.17 -15.00 6.33
CA ALA A 108 13.55 -14.69 6.71
C ALA A 108 13.71 -13.41 7.55
N PHE A 109 12.61 -12.80 7.97
CA PHE A 109 12.57 -11.52 8.70
C PHE A 109 11.39 -11.52 9.68
N MET A 110 11.39 -10.59 10.63
CA MET A 110 10.25 -10.38 11.52
C MET A 110 9.23 -9.48 10.81
N PRO A 111 8.01 -9.96 10.48
CA PRO A 111 6.99 -9.14 9.83
C PRO A 111 6.63 -7.92 10.68
N LYS A 112 6.37 -6.77 10.04
CA LYS A 112 6.05 -5.50 10.74
C LYS A 112 4.70 -5.52 11.44
N ASN A 113 3.78 -6.36 11.00
CA ASN A 113 2.47 -6.56 11.63
C ASN A 113 1.94 -7.98 11.39
N CYS A 114 0.85 -8.31 12.10
CA CYS A 114 0.16 -9.60 11.97
C CYS A 114 -0.31 -9.89 10.54
N ARG A 115 -0.81 -8.88 9.82
CA ARG A 115 -1.32 -9.04 8.45
C ARG A 115 -0.24 -9.55 7.48
N ILE A 116 0.98 -9.02 7.54
CA ILE A 116 2.07 -9.46 6.65
C ILE A 116 2.48 -10.90 6.99
N GLU A 117 2.50 -11.26 8.28
CA GLU A 117 2.76 -12.63 8.73
C GLU A 117 1.70 -13.60 8.21
N GLU A 118 0.42 -13.28 8.40
CA GLU A 118 -0.71 -14.10 7.95
C GLU A 118 -0.72 -14.25 6.42
N GLN A 119 -0.33 -13.22 5.67
CA GLN A 119 -0.17 -13.29 4.22
C GLN A 119 0.95 -14.24 3.80
N ALA A 120 2.11 -14.18 4.45
CA ALA A 120 3.19 -15.12 4.20
C ALA A 120 2.74 -16.55 4.49
N TYR A 121 2.10 -16.77 5.64
CA TYR A 121 1.65 -18.09 6.08
C TYR A 121 0.53 -18.65 5.21
N GLY A 122 -0.37 -17.79 4.74
CA GLY A 122 -1.46 -18.14 3.82
C GLY A 122 -0.98 -18.68 2.48
N ARG A 123 0.29 -18.51 2.11
CA ARG A 123 0.87 -19.13 0.91
C ARG A 123 1.09 -20.63 1.06
N ALA A 124 1.23 -21.16 2.28
CA ALA A 124 1.59 -22.57 2.51
C ALA A 124 0.45 -23.57 2.31
N ALA A 125 -0.78 -23.21 2.71
CA ALA A 125 -1.90 -24.13 2.89
C ALA A 125 -3.17 -23.66 2.16
N ARG A 126 -3.08 -23.49 0.83
CA ARG A 126 -4.19 -22.95 0.03
C ARG A 126 -5.32 -23.96 -0.13
N CYS A 127 -6.57 -23.52 -0.03
CA CYS A 127 -7.77 -24.34 -0.26
C CYS A 127 -7.81 -25.66 0.56
N GLY A 128 -7.27 -25.65 1.79
CA GLY A 128 -7.26 -26.82 2.67
C GLY A 128 -6.14 -27.83 2.37
N GLN A 129 -5.20 -27.51 1.48
CA GLN A 129 -3.98 -28.29 1.30
C GLN A 129 -3.14 -28.27 2.59
N PRO A 130 -2.42 -29.36 2.90
CA PRO A 130 -1.42 -29.34 3.97
C PRO A 130 -0.34 -28.32 3.64
N GLY A 131 0.26 -27.76 4.68
CA GLY A 131 1.30 -26.75 4.56
C GLY A 131 1.83 -26.37 5.93
N SER A 132 3.01 -25.77 5.95
CA SER A 132 3.61 -25.28 7.20
C SER A 132 4.35 -23.98 6.95
N ALA A 133 4.38 -23.11 7.94
CA ALA A 133 5.11 -21.86 7.84
C ALA A 133 5.86 -21.57 9.15
N GLN A 134 7.04 -20.98 9.03
CA GLN A 134 7.83 -20.54 10.17
C GLN A 134 8.59 -19.25 9.89
N ILE A 135 8.97 -18.55 10.95
CA ILE A 135 9.82 -17.37 10.90
C ILE A 135 11.22 -17.77 11.37
N ILE A 136 12.23 -17.52 10.54
CA ILE A 136 13.64 -17.66 10.89
C ILE A 136 14.30 -16.31 10.59
N ALA A 137 14.36 -15.47 11.60
CA ALA A 137 14.91 -14.13 11.49
C ALA A 137 16.16 -13.97 12.35
N PHE A 138 17.03 -13.05 11.96
CA PHE A 138 18.12 -12.62 12.80
C PHE A 138 17.65 -11.44 13.68
N ALA A 139 17.87 -11.54 14.98
CA ALA A 139 17.68 -10.43 15.91
C ALA A 139 19.06 -9.97 16.38
N GLU A 140 19.37 -8.70 16.17
CA GLU A 140 20.52 -8.06 16.82
C GLU A 140 20.22 -7.97 18.31
N ALA A 141 20.80 -8.88 19.09
CA ALA A 141 20.78 -8.82 20.55
C ALA A 141 22.05 -8.11 21.02
N ALA A 142 21.93 -7.24 22.02
CA ALA A 142 23.09 -6.76 22.76
C ALA A 142 23.79 -7.95 23.44
N ASP A 143 25.13 -7.90 23.53
CA ASP A 143 25.99 -9.05 23.91
C ASP A 143 25.61 -9.75 25.24
N ASP A 144 24.84 -9.10 26.12
CA ASP A 144 24.42 -9.63 27.44
C ASP A 144 22.91 -9.85 27.61
N ALA A 145 22.10 -9.70 26.55
CA ALA A 145 20.64 -9.86 26.65
C ALA A 145 20.20 -11.30 26.34
N VAL A 146 19.32 -11.86 27.19
CA VAL A 146 18.59 -13.10 26.86
C VAL A 146 17.85 -12.89 25.55
N GLN A 147 18.12 -13.73 24.55
CA GLN A 147 17.43 -13.63 23.26
C GLN A 147 15.92 -13.82 23.47
N PRO A 148 15.09 -12.84 23.08
CA PRO A 148 13.65 -12.92 23.27
C PRO A 148 13.09 -14.06 22.42
N SER A 149 12.10 -14.77 22.96
CA SER A 149 11.40 -15.79 22.18
C SER A 149 10.61 -15.15 21.03
N VAL A 150 10.34 -15.93 19.98
CA VAL A 150 9.50 -15.47 18.86
C VAL A 150 8.13 -14.98 19.35
N PHE A 151 7.57 -15.60 20.38
CA PHE A 151 6.32 -15.16 20.99
C PHE A 151 6.43 -13.76 21.62
N GLN A 152 7.51 -13.50 22.35
CA GLN A 152 7.76 -12.18 22.93
C GLN A 152 7.93 -11.13 21.82
N LEU A 153 8.68 -11.43 20.77
CA LEU A 153 8.86 -10.52 19.63
C LEU A 153 7.52 -10.20 18.94
N LYS A 154 6.64 -11.19 18.75
CA LYS A 154 5.29 -10.97 18.20
C LYS A 154 4.46 -10.08 19.12
N MET A 155 4.48 -10.33 20.43
CA MET A 155 3.75 -9.51 21.40
C MET A 155 4.23 -8.04 21.39
N PHE A 156 5.55 -7.80 21.35
CA PHE A 156 6.09 -6.45 21.25
C PHE A 156 5.68 -5.75 19.96
N ARG A 157 5.77 -6.45 18.83
CA ARG A 157 5.31 -5.96 17.54
C ARG A 157 3.82 -5.59 17.57
N ASP A 158 2.98 -6.49 18.06
CA ASP A 158 1.53 -6.31 18.04
C ASP A 158 1.11 -5.13 18.92
N ASN A 159 1.75 -4.96 20.09
CA ASN A 159 1.55 -3.80 20.95
C ASN A 159 2.02 -2.49 20.27
N ALA A 160 3.19 -2.51 19.63
CA ALA A 160 3.69 -1.35 18.89
C ALA A 160 2.76 -0.96 17.73
N GLU A 161 2.20 -1.95 17.03
CA GLU A 161 1.24 -1.74 15.95
C GLU A 161 -0.06 -1.13 16.45
N VAL A 162 -0.58 -1.57 17.61
CA VAL A 162 -1.76 -0.94 18.25
C VAL A 162 -1.50 0.55 18.53
N HIS A 163 -0.37 0.90 19.13
CA HIS A 163 -0.02 2.30 19.40
C HIS A 163 0.15 3.13 18.12
N ARG A 164 0.74 2.53 17.07
CA ARG A 164 0.88 3.17 15.76
C ARG A 164 -0.49 3.44 15.13
N LEU A 165 -1.39 2.47 15.16
CA LEU A 165 -2.74 2.59 14.61
C LEU A 165 -3.58 3.62 15.38
N GLN A 166 -3.47 3.67 16.71
CA GLN A 166 -4.14 4.70 17.52
C GLN A 166 -3.63 6.10 17.18
N SER A 167 -2.30 6.28 17.06
CA SER A 167 -1.69 7.55 16.67
C SER A 167 -2.15 7.99 15.27
N LEU A 168 -2.19 7.05 14.31
CA LEU A 168 -2.69 7.33 12.97
C LEU A 168 -4.18 7.66 12.95
N GLY A 169 -5.00 6.93 13.71
CA GLY A 169 -6.44 7.22 13.84
C GLY A 169 -6.66 8.64 14.35
N SER A 170 -6.03 9.01 15.46
CA SER A 170 -6.12 10.36 16.03
C SER A 170 -5.67 11.47 15.06
N PHE A 171 -4.63 11.20 14.26
CA PHE A 171 -4.17 12.12 13.23
C PHE A 171 -5.20 12.27 12.09
N TYR A 172 -5.68 11.16 11.52
CA TYR A 172 -6.59 11.20 10.37
C TYR A 172 -7.99 11.67 10.76
N ASP A 173 -8.49 11.31 11.94
CA ASP A 173 -9.77 11.81 12.45
C ASP A 173 -9.76 13.35 12.50
N PHE A 174 -8.67 13.93 13.02
CA PHE A 174 -8.53 15.38 13.07
C PHE A 174 -8.30 16.01 11.70
N HIS A 175 -7.51 15.36 10.83
CA HIS A 175 -7.28 15.81 9.45
C HIS A 175 -8.59 15.87 8.66
N THR A 176 -9.35 14.77 8.68
CA THR A 176 -10.65 14.65 8.02
C THR A 176 -11.64 15.67 8.59
N GLU A 177 -11.67 15.90 9.90
CA GLU A 177 -12.55 16.92 10.48
C GLU A 177 -12.25 18.34 9.97
N ILE A 178 -10.98 18.67 9.69
CA ILE A 178 -10.61 19.97 9.08
C ILE A 178 -11.12 20.04 7.64
N GLU A 179 -10.85 19.00 6.84
CA GLU A 179 -11.25 18.95 5.43
C GLU A 179 -12.78 18.98 5.27
N GLU A 180 -13.51 18.22 6.09
CA GLU A 180 -14.97 18.22 6.12
C GLU A 180 -15.53 19.60 6.44
N LYS A 181 -15.00 20.28 7.47
CA LYS A 181 -15.44 21.66 7.80
C LYS A 181 -15.19 22.65 6.67
N CYS A 182 -14.05 22.53 6.00
CA CYS A 182 -13.73 23.39 4.86
C CYS A 182 -14.68 23.11 3.68
N LEU A 183 -14.93 21.84 3.39
CA LEU A 183 -15.84 21.39 2.34
C LEU A 183 -17.29 21.79 2.63
N GLU A 184 -17.75 21.68 3.87
CA GLU A 184 -19.09 22.09 4.29
C GLU A 184 -19.32 23.58 4.05
N LYS A 185 -18.36 24.44 4.46
CA LYS A 185 -18.41 25.88 4.18
C LYS A 185 -18.48 26.16 2.68
N PHE A 186 -17.58 25.56 1.90
CA PHE A 186 -17.55 25.74 0.45
C PHE A 186 -18.85 25.25 -0.22
N ARG A 187 -19.36 24.10 0.20
CA ARG A 187 -20.62 23.51 -0.32
C ARG A 187 -21.81 24.40 0.01
N SER A 188 -21.90 24.90 1.24
CA SER A 188 -22.97 25.82 1.65
C SER A 188 -22.98 27.08 0.79
N TYR A 189 -21.80 27.61 0.44
CA TYR A 189 -21.69 28.76 -0.47
C TYR A 189 -22.20 28.41 -1.89
N CYS A 190 -21.78 27.26 -2.41
CA CYS A 190 -22.15 26.83 -3.76
C CYS A 190 -23.60 26.33 -3.90
N GLN A 191 -24.30 26.05 -2.79
CA GLN A 191 -25.62 25.42 -2.80
C GLN A 191 -26.67 26.23 -3.61
N HIS A 192 -26.60 27.56 -3.53
CA HIS A 192 -27.48 28.46 -4.29
C HIS A 192 -27.15 28.50 -5.79
N ALA A 193 -25.86 28.40 -6.16
CA ALA A 193 -25.42 28.30 -7.54
C ALA A 193 -25.85 26.97 -8.16
N LEU A 194 -25.69 25.87 -7.42
CA LEU A 194 -26.06 24.52 -7.83
C LEU A 194 -27.57 24.39 -8.09
N SER A 195 -28.43 24.86 -7.18
CA SER A 195 -29.88 24.77 -7.36
C SER A 195 -30.36 25.53 -8.61
N ALA A 196 -29.75 26.67 -8.92
CA ALA A 196 -30.05 27.46 -10.12
C ALA A 196 -29.51 26.83 -11.41
N ILE A 197 -28.32 26.23 -11.38
CA ILE A 197 -27.71 25.58 -12.54
C ILE A 197 -28.48 24.30 -12.91
N TYR A 198 -28.87 23.47 -11.93
CA TYR A 198 -29.52 22.19 -12.19
C TYR A 198 -31.04 22.29 -12.44
N SER A 199 -31.72 23.31 -11.91
CA SER A 199 -33.16 23.53 -12.21
C SER A 199 -33.41 23.96 -13.65
N ASN A 200 -32.45 24.65 -14.29
CA ASN A 200 -32.55 25.09 -15.68
C ASN A 200 -32.24 23.99 -16.71
N ASN A 201 -31.60 22.88 -16.31
CA ASN A 201 -31.17 21.80 -17.21
C ASN A 201 -32.15 20.62 -17.29
N ALA A 202 -33.29 20.66 -16.57
CA ALA A 202 -34.27 19.57 -16.58
C ALA A 202 -35.00 19.39 -17.94
N THR A 203 -34.72 20.22 -18.95
CA THR A 203 -35.41 20.21 -20.25
C THR A 203 -34.49 20.18 -21.49
N ALA A 204 -33.17 20.01 -21.36
CA ALA A 204 -32.26 20.04 -22.52
C ALA A 204 -31.51 18.71 -22.70
N ASN A 205 -31.67 18.10 -23.88
CA ASN A 205 -30.96 16.90 -24.32
C ASN A 205 -29.44 17.07 -24.25
N ASP A 206 -28.74 15.96 -23.98
CA ASP A 206 -27.32 15.76 -23.60
C ASP A 206 -26.21 16.30 -24.56
N GLU A 207 -26.52 17.15 -25.55
CA GLU A 207 -25.55 17.72 -26.51
C GLU A 207 -25.46 19.26 -26.47
N SER A 208 -25.80 19.89 -25.34
CA SER A 208 -25.66 21.34 -25.17
C SER A 208 -24.29 21.72 -24.60
N PHE A 209 -23.64 22.74 -25.17
CA PHE A 209 -22.49 23.40 -24.54
C PHE A 209 -22.85 23.89 -23.12
N PRO A 210 -21.88 23.89 -22.18
CA PRO A 210 -22.12 24.38 -20.83
C PRO A 210 -22.49 25.87 -20.85
N THR A 211 -23.51 26.22 -20.08
CA THR A 211 -23.93 27.61 -19.85
C THR A 211 -22.83 28.41 -19.15
N LEU A 212 -22.81 29.72 -19.33
CA LEU A 212 -21.81 30.60 -18.72
C LEU A 212 -21.70 30.44 -17.18
N PRO A 213 -22.81 30.32 -16.42
CA PRO A 213 -22.73 30.02 -14.98
C PRO A 213 -22.12 28.66 -14.66
N GLN A 214 -22.31 27.64 -15.51
CA GLN A 214 -21.66 26.33 -15.35
C GLN A 214 -20.14 26.42 -15.55
N VAL A 215 -19.69 27.16 -16.56
CA VAL A 215 -18.25 27.36 -16.81
C VAL A 215 -17.59 28.07 -15.63
N VAL A 216 -18.23 29.13 -15.10
CA VAL A 216 -17.74 29.84 -13.90
C VAL A 216 -17.72 28.92 -12.68
N TYR A 217 -18.72 28.04 -12.53
CA TYR A 217 -18.75 27.08 -11.43
C TYR A 217 -17.62 26.04 -11.53
N PHE A 218 -17.35 25.50 -12.71
CA PHE A 218 -16.22 24.59 -12.92
C PHE A 218 -14.88 25.27 -12.65
N ALA A 219 -14.71 26.51 -13.10
CA ALA A 219 -13.50 27.29 -12.78
C ALA A 219 -13.36 27.52 -11.27
N LEU A 220 -14.46 27.74 -10.54
CA LEU A 220 -14.44 27.85 -9.09
C LEU A 220 -14.03 26.54 -8.41
N LEU A 221 -14.50 25.39 -8.92
CA LEU A 221 -14.07 24.07 -8.45
C LEU A 221 -12.57 23.83 -8.67
N ASP A 222 -12.04 24.24 -9.82
CA ASP A 222 -10.61 24.15 -10.10
C ASP A 222 -9.80 25.02 -9.13
N GLN A 223 -10.22 26.25 -8.88
CA GLN A 223 -9.57 27.14 -7.90
C GLN A 223 -9.66 26.59 -6.47
N TRP A 224 -10.79 25.94 -6.13
CA TRP A 224 -10.94 25.26 -4.84
C TRP A 224 -9.95 24.09 -4.69
N ALA A 225 -9.76 23.30 -5.74
CA ALA A 225 -8.78 22.21 -5.74
C ALA A 225 -7.34 22.73 -5.54
N LEU A 226 -6.98 23.82 -6.23
CA LEU A 226 -5.67 24.49 -6.05
C LEU A 226 -5.50 25.07 -4.64
N TRP A 227 -6.57 25.65 -4.07
CA TRP A 227 -6.56 26.14 -2.70
C TRP A 227 -6.33 25.00 -1.71
N LEU A 228 -7.04 23.87 -1.84
CA LEU A 228 -6.86 22.70 -0.99
C LEU A 228 -5.42 22.19 -1.02
N ASP A 229 -4.83 22.07 -2.22
CA ASP A 229 -3.43 21.65 -2.39
C ASP A 229 -2.47 22.62 -1.69
N SER A 230 -2.70 23.93 -1.83
CA SER A 230 -1.90 24.97 -1.15
C SER A 230 -1.96 24.88 0.38
N LYS A 231 -3.06 24.36 0.95
CA LYS A 231 -3.27 24.22 2.39
C LYS A 231 -2.89 22.84 2.92
N ALA A 232 -2.59 21.86 2.06
CA ALA A 232 -2.34 20.48 2.47
C ALA A 232 -1.22 20.33 3.52
N SER A 233 -0.13 21.10 3.39
CA SER A 233 0.97 21.09 4.37
C SER A 233 0.55 21.65 5.73
N LEU A 234 -0.25 22.72 5.74
CA LEU A 234 -0.77 23.34 6.95
C LEU A 234 -1.81 22.45 7.65
N ILE A 235 -2.67 21.76 6.89
CA ILE A 235 -3.64 20.81 7.43
C ILE A 235 -2.90 19.63 8.09
N LYS A 236 -1.86 19.09 7.44
CA LYS A 236 -1.00 18.05 8.00
C LYS A 236 -0.32 18.49 9.30
N GLN A 237 0.25 19.69 9.33
CA GLN A 237 0.86 20.24 10.55
C GLN A 237 -0.18 20.40 11.66
N CYS A 238 -1.35 20.95 11.33
CA CYS A 238 -2.44 21.15 12.27
C CYS A 238 -2.93 19.83 12.89
N ALA A 239 -3.01 18.77 12.10
CA ALA A 239 -3.39 17.44 12.54
C ALA A 239 -2.31 16.74 13.38
N ALA A 240 -1.02 16.99 13.07
CA ALA A 240 0.08 16.47 13.88
C ALA A 240 0.16 17.12 15.27
N GLU A 241 -0.16 18.41 15.37
CA GLU A 241 -0.10 19.18 16.62
C GLU A 241 -1.44 19.20 17.40
N HIS A 242 -2.51 18.63 16.84
CA HIS A 242 -3.90 18.77 17.33
C HIS A 242 -4.27 20.22 17.66
N SER A 243 -3.78 21.17 16.85
CA SER A 243 -3.84 22.60 17.13
C SER A 243 -5.21 23.19 16.80
N ILE A 244 -6.04 23.39 17.83
CA ILE A 244 -7.35 24.05 17.70
C ILE A 244 -7.26 25.46 17.08
N PRO A 245 -6.28 26.32 17.47
CA PRO A 245 -6.14 27.65 16.87
C PRO A 245 -5.82 27.60 15.38
N LEU A 246 -4.92 26.70 14.97
CA LEU A 246 -4.53 26.57 13.56
C LEU A 246 -5.68 26.03 12.72
N LYS A 247 -6.45 25.08 13.25
CA LYS A 247 -7.67 24.56 12.62
C LYS A 247 -8.69 25.66 12.35
N LYS A 248 -8.92 26.53 13.34
CA LYS A 248 -9.80 27.70 13.17
C LYS A 248 -9.27 28.62 12.07
N LYS A 249 -7.97 28.93 12.07
CA LYS A 249 -7.33 29.76 11.04
C LYS A 249 -7.49 29.18 9.63
N ILE A 250 -7.31 27.87 9.46
CA ILE A 250 -7.51 27.19 8.16
C ILE A 250 -8.98 27.30 7.74
N THR A 251 -9.91 27.00 8.65
CA THR A 251 -11.35 27.03 8.38
C THR A 251 -11.86 28.45 8.06
N ASP A 252 -11.30 29.48 8.69
CA ASP A 252 -11.63 30.89 8.42
C ASP A 252 -11.01 31.36 7.09
N SER A 253 -9.88 30.77 6.67
CA SER A 253 -9.27 31.09 5.36
C SER A 253 -10.11 30.61 4.16
N VAL A 254 -11.10 29.74 4.38
CA VAL A 254 -12.13 29.43 3.37
C VAL A 254 -12.96 30.67 3.05
N ASP A 255 -13.31 31.47 4.06
CA ASP A 255 -14.11 32.68 3.84
C ASP A 255 -13.30 33.72 3.05
N GLU A 256 -12.00 33.81 3.29
CA GLU A 256 -11.06 34.63 2.49
C GLU A 256 -10.99 34.17 1.03
N PHE A 257 -10.91 32.85 0.81
CA PHE A 257 -10.98 32.26 -0.53
C PHE A 257 -12.30 32.57 -1.24
N LEU A 258 -13.43 32.39 -0.58
CA LEU A 258 -14.76 32.66 -1.15
C LEU A 258 -14.98 34.15 -1.43
N ASN A 259 -14.43 35.03 -0.59
CA ASN A 259 -14.48 36.47 -0.79
C ASN A 259 -13.65 36.95 -1.99
N THR A 260 -12.56 36.24 -2.31
CA THR A 260 -11.70 36.53 -3.48
C THR A 260 -12.24 35.90 -4.76
N HIS A 261 -12.96 34.77 -4.65
CA HIS A 261 -13.48 34.00 -5.78
C HIS A 261 -15.02 34.02 -5.80
N GLN A 262 -15.59 35.23 -5.83
CA GLN A 262 -17.03 35.39 -5.76
C GLN A 262 -17.74 34.87 -7.02
N PHE A 263 -18.80 34.10 -6.83
CA PHE A 263 -19.64 33.57 -7.91
C PHE A 263 -20.66 34.60 -8.44
N GLY A 264 -21.02 35.60 -7.62
CA GLY A 264 -22.04 36.61 -7.97
C GLY A 264 -23.47 36.07 -8.05
N ASN A 265 -24.42 36.90 -8.52
CA ASN A 265 -25.76 36.47 -8.92
C ASN A 265 -25.71 35.94 -10.36
N LEU A 266 -26.64 35.05 -10.75
CA LEU A 266 -26.66 34.45 -12.10
C LEU A 266 -26.59 35.46 -13.24
N SER A 267 -27.13 36.67 -13.04
CA SER A 267 -27.15 37.76 -14.02
C SER A 267 -25.84 38.55 -14.15
N ASN A 268 -24.95 38.52 -13.14
CA ASN A 268 -23.67 39.22 -13.16
C ASN A 268 -22.45 38.31 -12.89
N CYS A 269 -22.66 37.00 -12.84
CA CYS A 269 -21.64 36.00 -12.48
C CYS A 269 -20.36 36.12 -13.31
N PHE A 270 -20.47 36.38 -14.61
CA PHE A 270 -19.32 36.50 -15.49
C PHE A 270 -18.49 37.76 -15.26
N GLU A 271 -19.13 38.91 -15.03
CA GLU A 271 -18.41 40.17 -14.77
C GLU A 271 -17.63 40.12 -13.45
N VAL A 272 -18.19 39.44 -12.44
CA VAL A 272 -17.49 39.20 -11.17
C VAL A 272 -16.37 38.18 -11.37
N ALA A 273 -16.62 37.10 -12.11
CA ALA A 273 -15.66 36.03 -12.31
C ALA A 273 -14.41 36.44 -13.11
N LYS A 274 -14.51 37.43 -14.01
CA LYS A 274 -13.35 38.02 -14.72
C LYS A 274 -12.24 38.53 -13.81
N THR A 275 -12.56 38.86 -12.56
CA THR A 275 -11.59 39.42 -11.60
C THR A 275 -10.63 38.37 -11.05
N TRP A 276 -10.98 37.09 -11.12
CA TRP A 276 -10.20 35.99 -10.54
C TRP A 276 -10.02 34.78 -11.46
N ILE A 277 -10.85 34.60 -12.50
CA ILE A 277 -10.61 33.61 -13.55
C ILE A 277 -9.46 34.12 -14.43
N ASN A 278 -8.25 33.67 -14.09
CA ASN A 278 -7.10 33.80 -14.97
C ASN A 278 -7.11 32.63 -15.93
N ALA A 279 -7.64 32.82 -17.15
CA ALA A 279 -7.44 31.85 -18.22
C ALA A 279 -6.02 32.02 -18.78
N PRO A 280 -5.11 31.05 -18.63
CA PRO A 280 -3.86 31.05 -19.37
C PRO A 280 -4.20 30.57 -20.79
N GLN A 281 -4.83 31.44 -21.59
CA GLN A 281 -4.81 31.50 -23.06
C GLN A 281 -6.07 32.21 -23.60
N SER A 282 -5.83 32.95 -24.67
CA SER A 282 -6.80 33.63 -25.53
C SER A 282 -7.75 32.64 -26.22
N LEU A 283 -8.68 32.03 -25.48
CA LEU A 283 -9.79 31.25 -26.04
C LEU A 283 -11.14 31.99 -26.01
N LEU A 284 -11.14 33.25 -25.56
CA LEU A 284 -12.25 34.20 -25.68
C LEU A 284 -11.94 35.35 -26.67
N THR A 285 -11.38 35.00 -27.83
CA THR A 285 -11.51 35.81 -29.05
C THR A 285 -12.37 35.05 -30.05
N ILE A 286 -13.64 34.85 -29.70
CA ILE A 286 -14.71 34.68 -30.70
C ILE A 286 -15.86 35.55 -30.19
N GLY A 287 -15.99 36.71 -30.84
CA GLY A 287 -16.86 37.83 -30.47
C GLY A 287 -16.21 39.13 -30.92
#